data_AF-A0A848M8I5-F1
#
_entry.id   AF-A0A848M8I5-F1
#
_cell.length_a   1.000
_cell.length_b   1.000
_cell.length_c   1.000
_cell.angle_alpha   90.00
_cell.angle_beta   90.00
_cell.angle_gamma   90.00
#
_symmetry.space_group_name_H-M   'P 1'
#
loop_
_entity.id
_entity.type
_entity.pdbx_description
1 polymer ?
#
loop_
_entity_poly.entity_id
_entity_poly.type
_entity_poly.pdbx_seq_one_letter_code
_entity_poly.pdbx_strand_id
1 'polypeptide(L)'
;MVLILGLFLLRHRIAARPRIKSLIRRLLIAALLLPEAALQTWYLTAGIWDRSTSLPLELCSLTMFLGGIMLLTGNRLLYEILYFAGIGGALQAVLTPNLDYPFPHFRFIHFFIVHMAIILAPLYMTWIEGYRPRWMSILRNMIFLNGAALLVAAVNWAIGSNYMFLMHKPSTPSVLDWLGPHPVYILAEELIALLLFTVMYMIFFYLPDQMRQKRRKKRPPTFSTGKSI
;
A
#
# COMPACT_ATOMS: atom_id res chain seq x y z
N MET A 1 -1.80 -8.87 -11.25
CA MET A 1 -1.94 -8.01 -12.45
C MET A 1 -3.35 -8.00 -13.05
N VAL A 2 -4.00 -9.14 -13.29
CA VAL A 2 -5.37 -9.21 -13.87
C VAL A 2 -6.38 -8.36 -13.09
N LEU A 3 -6.41 -8.45 -11.75
CA LEU A 3 -7.35 -7.70 -10.91
C LEU A 3 -7.13 -6.18 -11.00
N ILE A 4 -5.87 -5.73 -11.07
CA ILE A 4 -5.52 -4.30 -11.22
C ILE A 4 -6.03 -3.78 -12.57
N LEU A 5 -5.76 -4.53 -13.65
CA LEU A 5 -6.24 -4.18 -14.99
C LEU A 5 -7.76 -4.18 -15.06
N GLY A 6 -8.42 -5.20 -14.51
CA GLY A 6 -9.88 -5.28 -14.45
C GLY A 6 -10.48 -4.08 -13.71
N LEU A 7 -9.94 -3.73 -12.54
CA LEU A 7 -10.36 -2.57 -11.76
C LEU A 7 -10.21 -1.27 -12.57
N PHE A 8 -9.07 -1.10 -13.24
CA PHE A 8 -8.81 0.09 -14.05
C PHE A 8 -9.76 0.17 -15.25
N LEU A 9 -9.91 -0.90 -16.04
CA LEU A 9 -10.73 -0.89 -17.26
C LEU A 9 -12.22 -0.69 -16.94
N LEU A 10 -12.70 -1.27 -15.84
CA LEU A 10 -14.10 -1.19 -15.44
C LEU A 10 -14.42 0.00 -14.54
N ARG A 11 -13.43 0.86 -14.21
CA ARG A 11 -13.56 1.95 -13.23
C ARG A 11 -14.80 2.83 -13.43
N HIS A 12 -15.10 3.22 -14.67
CA HIS A 12 -16.24 4.08 -14.98
C HIS A 12 -17.58 3.36 -14.79
N ARG A 13 -17.65 2.07 -15.13
CA ARG A 13 -18.85 1.24 -14.93
C ARG A 13 -19.09 0.97 -13.44
N ILE A 14 -18.02 0.73 -12.68
CA ILE A 14 -18.07 0.53 -11.24
C ILE A 14 -18.53 1.82 -10.55
N ALA A 15 -17.93 2.96 -10.91
CA ALA A 15 -18.27 4.27 -10.33
C ALA A 15 -19.74 4.66 -10.58
N ALA A 16 -20.30 4.29 -11.74
CA ALA A 16 -21.70 4.56 -12.08
C ALA A 16 -22.73 3.68 -11.34
N ARG A 17 -22.30 2.60 -10.66
CA ARG A 17 -23.20 1.62 -10.03
C ARG A 17 -22.94 1.49 -8.52
N PRO A 18 -23.73 2.17 -7.67
CA PRO A 18 -23.50 2.20 -6.21
C PRO A 18 -23.43 0.82 -5.54
N ARG A 19 -24.24 -0.14 -6.00
CA ARG A 19 -24.24 -1.52 -5.48
C ARG A 19 -22.91 -2.25 -5.73
N ILE A 20 -22.37 -2.14 -6.94
CA ILE A 20 -21.08 -2.77 -7.31
C ILE A 20 -19.94 -2.09 -6.55
N LYS A 21 -19.97 -0.76 -6.48
CA LYS A 21 -19.01 0.04 -5.72
C LYS A 21 -18.95 -0.41 -4.25
N SER A 22 -20.11 -0.49 -3.59
CA SER A 22 -20.24 -0.95 -2.21
C SER A 22 -19.80 -2.41 -2.01
N LEU A 23 -20.12 -3.29 -2.97
CA LEU A 23 -19.68 -4.69 -2.93
C LEU A 23 -18.15 -4.81 -3.02
N ILE A 24 -17.51 -4.18 -4.02
CA ILE A 24 -16.05 -4.22 -4.18
C ILE A 24 -15.36 -3.68 -2.93
N ARG A 25 -15.87 -2.57 -2.37
CA ARG A 25 -15.36 -1.97 -1.13
C ARG A 25 -15.42 -2.96 0.04
N ARG A 26 -16.54 -3.67 0.22
CA ARG A 26 -16.67 -4.74 1.25
C ARG A 26 -15.74 -5.92 0.98
N LEU A 27 -15.62 -6.35 -0.26
CA LEU A 27 -14.73 -7.46 -0.64
C LEU A 27 -13.25 -7.11 -0.38
N LEU A 28 -12.84 -5.86 -0.63
CA LEU A 28 -11.49 -5.40 -0.31
C LEU A 28 -11.25 -5.39 1.20
N ILE A 29 -12.20 -4.90 2.01
CA ILE A 29 -12.11 -4.97 3.48
C ILE A 29 -11.99 -6.42 3.94
N ALA A 30 -12.82 -7.32 3.41
CA ALA A 30 -12.79 -8.73 3.73
C ALA A 30 -11.44 -9.37 3.34
N ALA A 31 -10.92 -9.06 2.16
CA ALA A 31 -9.63 -9.56 1.68
C ALA A 31 -8.42 -9.04 2.46
N LEU A 32 -8.54 -7.88 3.12
CA LEU A 32 -7.53 -7.36 4.03
C LEU A 32 -7.60 -8.06 5.39
N LEU A 33 -8.79 -8.17 5.98
CA LEU A 33 -8.91 -8.52 7.40
C LEU A 33 -9.17 -10.02 7.67
N LEU A 34 -9.95 -10.70 6.83
CA LEU A 34 -10.32 -12.09 7.07
C LEU A 34 -9.14 -13.06 6.93
N PRO A 35 -8.26 -12.94 5.91
CA PRO A 35 -7.11 -13.82 5.80
C PRO A 35 -6.16 -13.68 7.00
N GLU A 36 -5.91 -12.46 7.47
CA GLU A 36 -5.06 -12.22 8.64
C GLU A 36 -5.69 -12.81 9.91
N ALA A 37 -7.00 -12.62 10.11
CA ALA A 37 -7.70 -13.23 11.25
C ALA A 37 -7.59 -14.76 11.23
N ALA A 38 -7.72 -15.37 10.04
CA ALA A 38 -7.53 -16.80 9.85
C ALA A 38 -6.08 -17.24 10.13
N LEU A 39 -5.08 -16.43 9.73
CA LEU A 39 -3.68 -16.70 10.02
C LEU A 39 -3.38 -16.66 11.52
N GLN A 40 -3.83 -15.63 12.22
CA GLN A 40 -3.65 -15.49 13.67
C GLN A 40 -4.36 -16.62 14.43
N THR A 41 -5.56 -17.00 14.00
CA THR A 41 -6.29 -18.15 14.57
C THR A 41 -5.52 -19.46 14.35
N TRP A 42 -4.93 -19.64 13.17
CA TRP A 42 -4.10 -20.81 12.88
C TRP A 42 -2.85 -20.85 13.75
N TYR A 43 -2.12 -19.74 13.89
CA TYR A 43 -0.95 -19.67 14.77
C TYR A 43 -1.29 -20.02 16.23
N LEU A 44 -2.41 -19.52 16.74
CA LEU A 44 -2.87 -19.81 18.11
C LEU A 44 -3.26 -21.29 18.26
N THR A 45 -4.05 -21.83 17.33
CA THR A 45 -4.55 -23.21 17.41
C THR A 45 -3.47 -24.26 17.14
N ALA A 46 -2.46 -23.93 16.34
CA ALA A 46 -1.29 -24.78 16.10
C ALA A 46 -0.21 -24.66 17.19
N GLY A 47 -0.37 -23.75 18.16
CA GLY A 47 0.58 -23.56 19.26
C GLY A 47 1.93 -22.97 18.84
N ILE A 48 1.98 -22.28 17.69
CA ILE A 48 3.20 -21.69 17.12
C ILE A 48 3.20 -20.16 17.19
N TRP A 49 2.17 -19.57 17.81
CA TRP A 49 2.10 -18.12 18.01
C TRP A 49 3.20 -17.66 18.96
N ASP A 50 4.01 -16.70 18.52
CA ASP A 50 5.06 -16.12 19.33
C ASP A 50 5.06 -14.59 19.20
N ARG A 51 5.13 -13.88 20.34
CA ARG A 51 5.07 -12.41 20.38
C ARG A 51 6.20 -11.73 19.60
N SER A 52 7.32 -12.41 19.37
CA SER A 52 8.48 -11.87 18.66
C SER A 52 8.39 -12.04 17.13
N THR A 53 7.47 -12.87 16.63
CA THR A 53 7.31 -13.14 15.19
C THR A 53 5.88 -12.99 14.66
N SER A 54 4.87 -13.06 15.52
CA SER A 54 3.45 -13.19 15.13
C SER A 54 2.63 -11.92 15.29
N LEU A 55 3.18 -10.87 15.94
CA LEU A 55 2.48 -9.59 16.06
C LEU A 55 2.40 -8.88 14.70
N PRO A 56 1.31 -8.16 14.42
CA PRO A 56 1.12 -7.46 13.15
C PRO A 56 1.89 -6.13 13.09
N LEU A 57 3.18 -6.17 13.39
CA LEU A 57 4.05 -4.99 13.45
C LEU A 57 4.86 -4.77 12.18
N GLU A 58 4.75 -5.68 11.21
CA GLU A 58 5.29 -5.48 9.87
C GLU A 58 4.57 -4.35 9.14
N LEU A 59 5.29 -3.64 8.25
CA LEU A 59 4.71 -2.53 7.48
C LEU A 59 3.50 -2.98 6.64
N CYS A 60 3.52 -4.21 6.09
CA CYS A 60 2.39 -4.78 5.36
C CYS A 60 1.18 -5.02 6.29
N SER A 61 1.40 -5.49 7.52
CA SER A 61 0.34 -5.66 8.52
C SER A 61 -0.26 -4.31 8.93
N LEU A 62 0.58 -3.32 9.23
CA LEU A 62 0.12 -1.96 9.55
C LEU A 62 -0.71 -1.37 8.40
N THR A 63 -0.19 -1.43 7.17
CA THR A 63 -0.91 -0.92 5.99
C THR A 63 -2.16 -1.72 5.65
N MET A 64 -2.23 -3.01 5.97
CA MET A 64 -3.45 -3.80 5.85
C MET A 64 -4.55 -3.31 6.79
N PHE A 65 -4.25 -3.11 8.08
CA PHE A 65 -5.23 -2.58 9.04
C PHE A 65 -5.66 -1.15 8.69
N LEU A 66 -4.70 -0.28 8.36
CA LEU A 66 -5.00 1.08 7.90
C LEU A 66 -5.83 1.06 6.60
N GLY A 67 -5.60 0.09 5.72
CA GLY A 67 -6.39 -0.16 4.51
C GLY A 67 -7.85 -0.46 4.82
N GLY A 68 -8.11 -1.34 5.79
CA GLY A 68 -9.46 -1.60 6.28
C GLY A 68 -10.13 -0.34 6.82
N ILE A 69 -9.43 0.41 7.68
CA ILE A 69 -9.96 1.66 8.27
C ILE A 69 -10.20 2.72 7.19
N MET A 70 -9.29 2.88 6.23
CA MET A 70 -9.45 3.79 5.09
C MET A 70 -10.70 3.41 4.29
N LEU A 71 -10.87 2.13 3.97
CA LEU A 71 -12.03 1.65 3.24
C LEU A 71 -13.31 1.72 4.09
N LEU A 72 -13.28 1.85 5.41
CA LEU A 72 -14.50 2.10 6.20
C LEU A 72 -14.82 3.60 6.26
N THR A 73 -13.81 4.43 6.48
CA THR A 73 -13.97 5.86 6.81
C THR A 73 -13.89 6.80 5.61
N GLY A 74 -13.22 6.39 4.53
CA GLY A 74 -12.85 7.28 3.42
C GLY A 74 -11.78 8.32 3.82
N ASN A 75 -11.01 8.07 4.88
CA ASN A 75 -10.04 9.04 5.38
C ASN A 75 -8.94 9.34 4.34
N ARG A 76 -8.79 10.63 3.99
CA ARG A 76 -7.80 11.09 2.98
C ARG A 76 -6.35 10.93 3.43
N LEU A 77 -6.05 11.08 4.71
CA LEU A 77 -4.69 10.89 5.23
C LEU A 77 -4.27 9.42 5.11
N LEU A 78 -5.17 8.49 5.48
CA LEU A 78 -4.90 7.07 5.32
C LEU A 78 -4.73 6.70 3.85
N TYR A 79 -5.53 7.27 2.95
CA TYR A 79 -5.33 7.12 1.52
C TYR A 79 -3.95 7.60 1.06
N GLU A 80 -3.52 8.78 1.50
CA GLU A 80 -2.20 9.32 1.16
C GLU A 80 -1.09 8.36 1.61
N ILE A 81 -1.19 7.82 2.83
CA ILE A 81 -0.24 6.84 3.37
C ILE A 81 -0.23 5.54 2.54
N LEU A 82 -1.41 4.96 2.32
CA LEU A 82 -1.56 3.66 1.66
C LEU A 82 -1.21 3.72 0.18
N TYR A 83 -1.46 4.85 -0.49
CA TYR A 83 -1.05 5.03 -1.87
C TYR A 83 0.46 4.91 -2.03
N PHE A 84 1.24 5.41 -1.07
CA PHE A 84 2.70 5.36 -1.12
C PHE A 84 3.26 4.14 -0.39
N ALA A 85 3.18 4.09 0.94
CA ALA A 85 3.73 3.00 1.74
C ALA A 85 3.03 1.66 1.45
N GLY A 86 1.71 1.66 1.30
CA GLY A 86 0.94 0.45 1.01
C GLY A 86 1.28 -0.14 -0.35
N ILE A 87 1.13 0.62 -1.44
CA ILE A 87 1.46 0.14 -2.79
C ILE A 87 2.95 -0.17 -2.91
N GLY A 88 3.84 0.75 -2.48
CA GLY A 88 5.28 0.59 -2.62
C GLY A 88 5.82 -0.62 -1.87
N GLY A 89 5.45 -0.76 -0.59
CA GLY A 89 5.87 -1.90 0.23
C GLY A 89 5.27 -3.22 -0.24
N ALA A 90 3.96 -3.27 -0.52
CA ALA A 90 3.34 -4.50 -0.96
C ALA A 90 3.81 -4.95 -2.35
N LEU A 91 4.11 -4.01 -3.25
CA LEU A 91 4.68 -4.33 -4.56
C LEU A 91 6.07 -4.95 -4.42
N GLN A 92 6.92 -4.39 -3.55
CA GLN A 92 8.25 -4.95 -3.27
C GLN A 92 8.12 -6.39 -2.74
N ALA A 93 7.25 -6.62 -1.75
CA ALA A 93 7.02 -7.94 -1.18
C ALA A 93 6.50 -8.96 -2.20
N VAL A 94 5.63 -8.55 -3.14
CA VAL A 94 5.12 -9.43 -4.20
C VAL A 94 6.18 -9.76 -5.25
N LEU A 95 7.11 -8.83 -5.53
CA LEU A 95 8.19 -9.04 -6.51
C LEU A 95 9.33 -9.90 -5.94
N THR A 96 9.61 -9.79 -4.65
CA THR A 96 10.63 -10.57 -3.95
C THR A 96 10.02 -11.28 -2.74
N PRO A 97 9.12 -12.26 -2.95
CA PRO A 97 8.44 -12.92 -1.85
C PRO A 97 9.44 -13.75 -1.05
N ASN A 98 9.48 -13.51 0.26
CA ASN A 98 10.20 -14.35 1.21
C ASN A 98 9.17 -15.18 1.99
N LEU A 99 8.90 -16.41 1.54
CA LEU A 99 7.88 -17.30 2.10
C LEU A 99 8.51 -18.64 2.48
N ASP A 100 8.35 -19.04 3.73
CA ASP A 100 8.78 -20.37 4.20
C ASP A 100 7.92 -21.51 3.63
N TYR A 101 6.67 -21.19 3.26
CA TYR A 101 5.69 -22.15 2.77
C TYR A 101 5.37 -21.90 1.29
N PRO A 102 5.69 -22.85 0.39
CA PRO A 102 5.38 -22.72 -1.03
C PRO A 102 3.91 -23.03 -1.35
N PHE A 103 3.51 -22.79 -2.59
CA PHE A 103 2.21 -23.21 -3.11
C PHE A 103 2.06 -24.76 -3.03
N PRO A 104 0.89 -25.32 -2.65
CA PRO A 104 -0.41 -24.66 -2.42
C PRO A 104 -0.75 -24.39 -0.94
N HIS A 105 0.24 -24.11 -0.09
CA HIS A 105 0.00 -23.91 1.34
C HIS A 105 -0.85 -22.66 1.63
N PHE A 106 -1.68 -22.71 2.68
CA PHE A 106 -2.53 -21.58 3.10
C PHE A 106 -1.73 -20.27 3.26
N ARG A 107 -0.53 -20.33 3.85
CA ARG A 107 0.34 -19.17 4.07
C ARG A 107 0.77 -18.49 2.77
N PHE A 108 0.96 -19.26 1.70
CA PHE A 108 1.25 -18.75 0.36
C PHE A 108 0.04 -17.98 -0.19
N ILE A 109 -1.15 -18.60 -0.14
CA ILE A 109 -2.39 -17.99 -0.64
C ILE A 109 -2.73 -16.72 0.14
N HIS A 110 -2.65 -16.78 1.47
CA HIS A 110 -2.80 -15.66 2.39
C HIS A 110 -1.94 -14.46 1.97
N PHE A 111 -0.64 -14.70 1.78
CA PHE A 111 0.32 -13.65 1.42
C PHE A 111 -0.13 -12.90 0.17
N PHE A 112 -0.42 -13.60 -0.93
CA PHE A 112 -0.80 -12.94 -2.17
C PHE A 112 -2.17 -12.25 -2.08
N ILE A 113 -3.15 -12.80 -1.35
CA ILE A 113 -4.46 -12.15 -1.18
C ILE A 113 -4.29 -10.82 -0.45
N VAL A 114 -3.61 -10.81 0.70
CA VAL A 114 -3.46 -9.60 1.52
C VAL A 114 -2.64 -8.55 0.78
N HIS A 115 -1.51 -8.91 0.17
CA HIS A 115 -0.66 -7.95 -0.54
C HIS A 115 -1.36 -7.37 -1.77
N MET A 116 -2.09 -8.18 -2.52
CA MET A 116 -2.91 -7.66 -3.62
C MET A 116 -4.02 -6.74 -3.13
N ALA A 117 -4.64 -7.04 -1.98
CA ALA A 117 -5.68 -6.18 -1.40
C ALA A 117 -5.11 -4.84 -0.90
N ILE A 118 -3.90 -4.84 -0.30
CA ILE A 118 -3.18 -3.60 0.11
C ILE A 118 -2.93 -2.72 -1.11
N ILE A 119 -2.56 -3.29 -2.26
CA ILE A 119 -2.35 -2.53 -3.51
C ILE A 119 -3.69 -2.03 -4.08
N LEU A 120 -4.70 -2.89 -4.14
CA LEU A 120 -5.98 -2.57 -4.76
C LEU A 120 -6.81 -1.55 -3.96
N ALA A 121 -6.67 -1.50 -2.63
CA ALA A 121 -7.42 -0.58 -1.77
C ALA A 121 -7.19 0.91 -2.12
N PRO A 122 -5.95 1.45 -2.11
CA PRO A 122 -5.70 2.82 -2.53
C PRO A 122 -5.96 3.04 -4.02
N LEU A 123 -5.72 2.06 -4.89
CA LEU A 123 -6.08 2.17 -6.31
C LEU A 123 -7.60 2.28 -6.53
N TYR A 124 -8.40 1.58 -5.72
CA TYR A 124 -9.85 1.72 -5.70
C TYR A 124 -10.24 3.16 -5.33
N MET A 125 -9.63 3.71 -4.28
CA MET A 125 -9.87 5.10 -3.87
C MET A 125 -9.45 6.08 -4.98
N THR A 126 -8.33 5.85 -5.67
CA THR A 126 -7.87 6.71 -6.76
C THR A 126 -8.80 6.66 -7.98
N TRP A 127 -9.13 5.46 -8.46
CA TRP A 127 -9.79 5.28 -9.75
C TRP A 127 -11.32 5.32 -9.68
N ILE A 128 -11.92 4.93 -8.55
CA ILE A 128 -13.38 4.87 -8.37
C ILE A 128 -13.87 6.02 -7.48
N GLU A 129 -13.18 6.32 -6.39
CA GLU A 129 -13.57 7.43 -5.48
C GLU A 129 -12.96 8.78 -5.90
N GLY A 130 -12.02 8.80 -6.85
CA GLY A 130 -11.41 10.02 -7.39
C GLY A 130 -10.38 10.69 -6.47
N TYR A 131 -9.82 9.96 -5.50
CA TYR A 131 -8.82 10.49 -4.59
C TYR A 131 -7.50 10.72 -5.33
N ARG A 132 -6.72 11.72 -4.91
CA ARG A 132 -5.42 12.04 -5.50
C ARG A 132 -4.45 12.49 -4.41
N PRO A 133 -3.20 12.00 -4.41
CA PRO A 133 -2.18 12.48 -3.49
C PRO A 133 -1.72 13.88 -3.90
N ARG A 134 -0.93 14.52 -3.03
CA ARG A 134 -0.28 15.82 -3.26
C ARG A 134 1.21 15.69 -2.96
N TRP A 135 2.01 16.68 -3.34
CA TRP A 135 3.44 16.73 -2.94
C TRP A 135 3.64 16.59 -1.42
N MET A 136 2.80 17.26 -0.62
CA MET A 136 2.81 17.16 0.84
C MET A 136 2.54 15.74 1.35
N SER A 137 1.88 14.90 0.55
CA SER A 137 1.60 13.51 0.91
C SER A 137 2.88 12.66 0.98
N ILE A 138 3.93 13.00 0.20
CA ILE A 138 5.23 12.33 0.29
C ILE A 138 5.85 12.59 1.66
N LEU A 139 5.91 13.87 2.09
CA LEU A 139 6.43 14.24 3.40
C LEU A 139 5.65 13.56 4.54
N ARG A 140 4.31 13.60 4.47
CA ARG A 140 3.45 12.91 5.46
C ARG A 140 3.71 11.42 5.52
N ASN A 141 3.96 10.78 4.37
CA ASN A 141 4.26 9.36 4.33
C ASN A 141 5.65 9.05 4.92
N MET A 142 6.65 9.90 4.69
CA MET A 142 7.96 9.76 5.33
C MET A 142 7.87 9.92 6.86
N ILE A 143 7.09 10.90 7.33
CA ILE A 143 6.80 11.08 8.77
C ILE A 143 6.10 9.84 9.34
N PHE A 144 5.12 9.29 8.61
CA PHE A 144 4.43 8.07 9.02
C PHE A 144 5.40 6.88 9.12
N LEU A 145 6.25 6.64 8.10
CA LEU A 145 7.21 5.54 8.12
C LEU A 145 8.18 5.67 9.30
N ASN A 146 8.71 6.87 9.54
CA ASN A 146 9.60 7.14 10.66
C ASN A 146 8.91 6.93 12.01
N GLY A 147 7.67 7.43 12.16
CA GLY A 147 6.90 7.24 13.38
C GLY A 147 6.56 5.77 13.64
N ALA A 148 6.19 5.02 12.60
CA ALA A 148 5.95 3.59 12.67
C ALA A 148 7.24 2.83 13.03
N ALA A 149 8.36 3.13 12.35
CA ALA A 149 9.65 2.52 12.62
C ALA A 149 10.11 2.77 14.05
N LEU A 150 9.98 4.01 14.57
CA LEU A 150 10.34 4.33 15.95
C LEU A 150 9.49 3.53 16.96
N LEU A 151 8.18 3.44 16.74
CA LEU A 151 7.27 2.69 17.60
C LEU A 151 7.59 1.20 17.57
N VAL A 152 7.81 0.63 16.38
CA VAL A 152 8.14 -0.78 16.21
C VAL A 152 9.53 -1.10 16.76
N ALA A 153 10.51 -0.20 16.61
CA ALA A 153 11.84 -0.33 17.21
C ALA A 153 11.77 -0.36 18.74
N ALA A 154 10.93 0.48 19.35
CA ALA A 154 10.71 0.46 20.81
C ALA A 154 10.12 -0.89 21.27
N VAL A 155 9.16 -1.44 20.51
CA VAL A 155 8.60 -2.77 20.79
C VAL A 155 9.67 -3.85 20.62
N ASN A 156 10.44 -3.81 19.52
CA ASN A 156 11.53 -4.74 19.24
C ASN A 156 12.54 -4.79 20.38
N TRP A 157 12.95 -3.62 20.89
CA TRP A 157 13.85 -3.53 22.03
C TRP A 157 13.22 -4.11 23.31
N ALA A 158 11.94 -3.85 23.57
CA ALA A 158 11.26 -4.30 24.78
C ALA A 158 11.02 -5.83 24.84
N ILE A 159 10.76 -6.48 23.71
CA ILE A 159 10.44 -7.92 23.68
C ILE A 159 11.51 -8.80 23.02
N GLY A 160 12.62 -8.20 22.56
CA GLY A 160 13.71 -8.90 21.89
C GLY A 160 13.35 -9.39 20.48
N SER A 161 12.48 -8.67 19.77
CA SER A 161 12.04 -9.02 18.41
C SER A 161 12.74 -8.20 17.33
N ASN A 162 12.48 -8.52 16.06
CA ASN A 162 13.08 -7.84 14.92
C ASN A 162 12.06 -7.59 13.78
N TYR A 163 10.89 -7.07 14.14
CA TYR A 163 9.89 -6.64 13.15
C TYR A 163 10.44 -5.54 12.25
N MET A 164 10.03 -5.55 10.98
CA MET A 164 10.52 -4.62 9.94
C MET A 164 12.04 -4.62 9.78
N PHE A 165 12.74 -5.64 10.30
CA PHE A 165 14.20 -5.74 10.30
C PHE A 165 14.91 -4.49 10.85
N LEU A 166 14.38 -3.86 11.90
CA LEU A 166 14.93 -2.62 12.45
C LEU A 166 16.13 -2.83 13.38
N MET A 167 16.32 -4.02 13.93
CA MET A 167 17.42 -4.32 14.86
C MET A 167 18.62 -4.95 14.14
N HIS A 168 18.34 -5.81 13.16
CA HIS A 168 19.34 -6.42 12.31
C HIS A 168 18.72 -6.94 11.00
N LYS A 169 19.56 -7.24 10.02
CA LYS A 169 19.14 -7.86 8.75
C LYS A 169 18.55 -9.26 8.96
N PRO A 170 17.69 -9.74 8.05
CA PRO A 170 17.28 -11.14 8.05
C PRO A 170 18.51 -12.06 7.93
N SER A 171 18.40 -13.28 8.47
CA SER A 171 19.42 -14.33 8.29
C SER A 171 19.39 -14.94 6.89
N THR A 172 18.32 -14.71 6.12
CA THR A 172 18.18 -15.14 4.73
C THR A 172 18.72 -14.07 3.77
N PRO A 173 19.19 -14.46 2.58
CA PRO A 173 19.64 -13.51 1.56
C PRO A 173 18.58 -12.44 1.28
N SER A 174 18.99 -11.17 1.31
CA SER A 174 18.07 -10.05 1.17
C SER A 174 18.72 -8.89 0.40
N VAL A 175 17.87 -8.03 -0.17
CA VAL A 175 18.32 -6.74 -0.73
C VAL A 175 19.08 -5.93 0.31
N LEU A 176 18.75 -6.10 1.60
CA LEU A 176 19.40 -5.39 2.70
C LEU A 176 20.89 -5.72 2.80
N ASP A 177 21.35 -6.87 2.31
CA ASP A 177 22.76 -7.26 2.34
C ASP A 177 23.65 -6.27 1.56
N TRP A 178 23.07 -5.61 0.57
CA TRP A 178 23.73 -4.66 -0.34
C TRP A 178 23.73 -3.22 0.20
N LEU A 179 23.04 -2.95 1.31
CA LEU A 179 22.76 -1.59 1.81
C LEU A 179 23.64 -1.16 2.99
N GLY A 180 24.73 -1.89 3.28
CA GLY A 180 25.67 -1.56 4.37
C GLY A 180 25.25 -2.11 5.74
N PRO A 181 26.05 -1.90 6.81
CA PRO A 181 25.78 -2.46 8.15
C PRO A 181 24.63 -1.74 8.86
N HIS A 182 24.12 -2.32 9.96
CA HIS A 182 23.18 -1.61 10.85
C HIS A 182 23.86 -0.38 11.48
N PRO A 183 23.22 0.81 11.57
CA PRO A 183 21.88 1.18 11.07
C PRO A 183 21.88 1.82 9.67
N VAL A 184 22.99 1.80 8.93
CA VAL A 184 23.14 2.45 7.61
C VAL A 184 22.11 1.98 6.59
N TYR A 185 21.77 0.68 6.56
CA TYR A 185 20.76 0.18 5.62
C TYR A 185 19.36 0.77 5.89
N ILE A 186 19.04 1.16 7.12
CA ILE A 186 17.74 1.78 7.45
C ILE A 186 17.67 3.15 6.76
N LEU A 187 18.73 3.95 6.82
CA LEU A 187 18.82 5.22 6.08
C LEU A 187 18.76 5.01 4.56
N ALA A 188 19.36 3.92 4.07
CA ALA A 188 19.27 3.56 2.65
C ALA A 188 17.83 3.19 2.25
N GLU A 189 17.10 2.43 3.08
CA GLU A 189 15.68 2.14 2.88
C GLU A 189 14.83 3.41 2.85
N GLU A 190 15.09 4.38 3.74
CA GLU A 190 14.40 5.67 3.73
C GLU A 190 14.62 6.43 2.43
N LEU A 191 15.86 6.46 1.93
CA LEU A 191 16.17 7.09 0.66
C LEU A 191 15.47 6.39 -0.51
N ILE A 192 15.49 5.05 -0.52
CA ILE A 192 14.78 4.25 -1.53
C ILE A 192 13.28 4.53 -1.48
N ALA A 193 12.68 4.57 -0.29
CA ALA A 193 11.27 4.88 -0.10
C ALA A 193 10.94 6.29 -0.63
N LEU A 194 11.74 7.29 -0.27
CA LEU A 194 11.56 8.68 -0.74
C LEU A 194 11.64 8.76 -2.28
N LEU A 195 12.64 8.12 -2.89
CA LEU A 195 12.80 8.08 -4.34
C LEU A 195 11.61 7.39 -4.99
N LEU A 196 11.20 6.22 -4.48
CA LEU A 196 10.06 5.46 -4.99
C LEU A 196 8.77 6.30 -4.92
N PHE A 197 8.48 6.95 -3.80
CA PHE A 197 7.27 7.77 -3.64
C PHE A 197 7.29 8.99 -4.57
N THR A 198 8.46 9.60 -4.74
CA THR A 198 8.64 10.71 -5.68
C THR A 198 8.37 10.26 -7.11
N VAL A 199 8.95 9.14 -7.53
CA VAL A 199 8.73 8.56 -8.87
C VAL A 199 7.26 8.20 -9.09
N MET A 200 6.63 7.54 -8.12
CA MET A 200 5.20 7.20 -8.18
C MET A 200 4.34 8.46 -8.36
N TYR A 201 4.59 9.51 -7.58
CA TYR A 201 3.84 10.76 -7.68
C TYR A 201 4.07 11.46 -9.04
N MET A 202 5.33 11.50 -9.48
CA MET A 202 5.73 12.14 -10.73
C MET A 202 5.05 11.49 -11.94
N ILE A 203 5.14 10.16 -12.04
CA ILE A 203 4.64 9.39 -13.18
C ILE A 203 3.11 9.40 -13.22
N PHE A 204 2.44 9.19 -12.09
CA PHE A 204 1.00 8.94 -12.10
C PHE A 204 0.14 10.19 -11.91
N PHE A 205 0.67 11.29 -11.38
CA PHE A 205 -0.11 12.51 -11.14
C PHE A 205 0.52 13.75 -11.77
N TYR A 206 1.77 14.07 -11.45
CA TYR A 206 2.37 15.34 -11.86
C TYR A 206 2.49 15.47 -13.38
N LEU A 207 3.14 14.51 -14.05
CA LEU A 207 3.34 14.54 -15.50
C LEU A 207 2.01 14.51 -16.27
N PRO A 208 1.04 13.63 -15.95
CA PRO A 208 -0.27 13.65 -16.59
C PRO A 208 -1.02 14.99 -16.43
N ASP A 209 -0.93 15.61 -15.25
CA ASP A 209 -1.61 16.88 -14.99
C ASP A 209 -0.96 18.04 -15.77
N GLN A 210 0.37 18.06 -15.87
CA GLN A 210 1.09 19.00 -16.74
C GLN A 210 0.71 18.84 -18.22
N MET A 211 0.63 17.60 -18.72
CA MET A 211 0.23 17.32 -20.09
C MET A 211 -1.21 17.77 -20.38
N ARG A 212 -2.13 17.54 -19.44
CA ARG A 212 -3.53 18.00 -19.54
C ARG A 212 -3.64 19.53 -19.57
N GLN A 213 -2.89 20.22 -18.71
CA GLN A 213 -2.86 21.68 -18.68
C GLN A 213 -2.32 22.28 -19.98
N LYS A 214 -1.21 21.74 -20.52
CA LYS A 214 -0.66 22.17 -21.81
C LYS A 214 -1.64 21.97 -22.96
N ARG A 215 -2.35 20.83 -22.99
CA ARG A 215 -3.41 20.58 -23.99
C ARG A 215 -4.58 21.56 -23.85
N ARG A 216 -4.98 21.93 -22.63
CA ARG A 216 -6.06 22.90 -22.39
C ARG A 216 -5.68 24.30 -22.88
N LYS A 217 -4.44 24.75 -22.64
CA LYS A 217 -3.94 26.05 -23.11
C LYS A 217 -3.81 26.14 -24.64
N LYS A 218 -3.60 25.01 -25.33
CA LYS A 218 -3.50 24.95 -26.80
C LYS A 218 -4.86 24.86 -27.52
N ARG A 219 -5.97 24.63 -26.81
CA ARG A 219 -7.30 24.61 -27.44
C ARG A 219 -7.72 26.05 -27.76
N PRO A 220 -8.10 26.38 -29.00
CA PRO A 220 -8.66 27.68 -29.31
C PRO A 220 -9.92 27.90 -28.45
N PRO A 221 -10.21 29.16 -28.04
CA PRO A 221 -11.44 29.45 -27.31
C PRO A 221 -12.63 28.99 -28.15
N THR A 222 -13.46 28.12 -27.58
CA THR A 222 -14.74 27.78 -28.16
C THR A 222 -15.62 29.03 -28.12
N PHE A 223 -15.68 29.76 -29.23
CA PHE A 223 -16.72 30.77 -29.41
C PHE A 223 -18.06 30.04 -29.34
N SER A 224 -18.82 30.28 -28.28
CA SER A 224 -20.24 29.95 -28.31
C SER A 224 -20.84 30.86 -29.36
N THR A 225 -21.07 30.33 -30.57
CA THR A 225 -22.00 30.96 -31.50
C THR A 225 -23.32 31.12 -30.77
N GLY A 226 -23.62 32.36 -30.38
CA GLY A 226 -24.88 32.72 -29.78
C GLY A 226 -26.00 32.25 -30.71
N LYS A 227 -26.93 31.48 -30.15
CA LYS A 227 -28.27 31.43 -30.72
C LYS A 227 -28.95 32.73 -30.28
N SER A 228 -28.79 33.76 -31.11
CA SER A 228 -29.82 34.77 -31.25
C SER A 228 -30.96 34.18 -32.07
N ILE A 229 -32.19 34.56 -31.69
CA ILE A 229 -33.49 34.26 -32.27
C ILE A 229 -34.14 32.98 -31.72
#